data_AF-W2EP58-F1
#
_entry.id   AF-W2EP58-F1
#
_cell.length_a   1.000
_cell.length_b   1.000
_cell.length_c   1.000
_cell.angle_alpha   90.00
_cell.angle_beta   90.00
_cell.angle_gamma   90.00
#
_symmetry.space_group_name_H-M   'P 1'
#
loop_
_entity.id
_entity.type
_entity.pdbx_description
1 polymer ?
#
loop_
_entity_poly.entity_id
_entity_poly.type
_entity_poly.pdbx_seq_one_letter_code
_entity_poly.pdbx_strand_id
1 'polypeptide(L)'
;MISVHMTPVPRSVVVAYRDDGTLSKAMGLLVAGQIPPLPPALAGAFVTGILLLLGVAGADDFAVFGPAVVLLLAGAGSSHRHDGRLDWLVPPILRITEYGFIAAVGFARSVWPVLIIALLGAMAFHHYDTVYRIRQHVYPPPWLAAAGLGWDGRMLVVAIGGLLGLVPAVFVLLAAYLWGLFGWESLTCWLAAPRAAGEVIDAAAQD
;
A
#
# COMPACT_ATOMS: atom_id res chain seq x y z
N MET A 1 10.40 24.60 -19.29
CA MET A 1 10.71 23.27 -19.86
C MET A 1 10.11 22.22 -18.95
N ILE A 2 9.00 21.60 -19.33
CA ILE A 2 8.42 20.48 -18.60
C ILE A 2 9.35 19.30 -18.88
N SER A 3 10.20 18.95 -17.92
CA SER A 3 10.93 17.69 -17.97
C SER A 3 9.88 16.59 -18.00
N VAL A 4 9.72 15.93 -19.16
CA VAL A 4 8.95 14.69 -19.26
C VAL A 4 9.78 13.65 -18.53
N HIS A 5 9.62 13.57 -17.22
CA HIS A 5 10.19 12.50 -16.43
C HIS A 5 9.45 11.23 -16.87
N MET A 6 10.07 10.45 -17.76
CA MET A 6 9.55 9.15 -18.17
C MET A 6 9.40 8.32 -16.90
N THR A 7 8.16 8.08 -16.47
CA THR A 7 7.90 7.29 -15.27
C THR A 7 8.38 5.86 -15.54
N PRO A 8 9.24 5.29 -14.67
CA PRO A 8 9.77 3.96 -14.88
C PRO A 8 8.64 2.93 -14.96
N VAL A 9 8.63 2.14 -16.03
CA VAL A 9 7.74 0.99 -16.16
C VAL A 9 8.12 -0.05 -15.10
N PRO A 10 7.19 -0.52 -14.26
CA PRO A 10 7.47 -1.57 -13.29
C PRO A 10 7.98 -2.85 -13.96
N ARG A 11 8.98 -3.49 -13.37
CA ARG A 11 9.54 -4.78 -13.85
C ARG A 11 8.50 -5.90 -13.89
N SER A 12 7.54 -5.86 -12.96
CA SER A 12 6.35 -6.70 -12.96
C SER A 12 5.19 -5.96 -12.30
N VAL A 13 3.97 -6.32 -12.70
CA VAL A 13 2.76 -5.78 -12.07
C VAL A 13 2.64 -6.17 -10.60
N VAL A 14 3.19 -7.33 -10.22
CA VAL A 14 3.20 -7.82 -8.84
C VAL A 14 4.02 -6.88 -7.95
N VAL A 15 5.21 -6.47 -8.39
CA VAL A 15 6.05 -5.51 -7.64
C VAL A 15 5.30 -4.19 -7.42
N ALA A 16 4.59 -3.70 -8.43
CA ALA A 16 3.81 -2.47 -8.30
C ALA A 16 2.63 -2.61 -7.32
N TYR A 17 1.97 -3.78 -7.28
CA TYR A 17 0.83 -4.03 -6.41
C TYR A 17 1.20 -4.37 -4.96
N ARG A 18 2.45 -4.74 -4.68
CA ARG A 18 2.90 -5.03 -3.30
C ARG A 18 2.92 -3.81 -2.40
N ASP A 19 3.06 -2.61 -2.96
CA ASP A 19 3.14 -1.33 -2.23
C ASP A 19 4.22 -1.34 -1.13
N ASP A 20 5.38 -1.94 -1.40
CA ASP A 20 6.48 -2.04 -0.43
C ASP A 20 7.06 -0.67 -0.08
N GLY A 21 7.14 -0.37 1.22
CA GLY A 21 7.77 0.82 1.78
C GLY A 21 9.29 0.69 1.86
N THR A 22 9.91 1.70 2.48
CA THR A 22 11.38 1.82 2.52
C THR A 22 12.04 0.68 3.28
N LEU A 23 11.44 0.19 4.38
CA LEU A 23 12.03 -0.88 5.18
C LEU A 23 11.89 -2.21 4.46
N SER A 24 10.74 -2.49 3.87
CA SER A 24 10.55 -3.69 3.04
C SER A 24 11.57 -3.74 1.90
N LYS A 25 11.76 -2.63 1.18
CA LYS A 25 12.76 -2.51 0.11
C LYS A 25 14.19 -2.70 0.62
N ALA A 26 14.54 -2.08 1.75
CA ALA A 26 15.86 -2.24 2.36
C ALA A 26 16.13 -3.70 2.75
N MET A 27 15.16 -4.38 3.36
CA MET A 27 15.25 -5.80 3.67
C MET A 27 15.43 -6.66 2.42
N GLY A 28 14.64 -6.40 1.37
CA GLY A 28 14.80 -7.08 0.10
C GLY A 28 16.22 -6.93 -0.47
N LEU A 29 16.81 -5.73 -0.41
CA LEU A 29 18.18 -5.50 -0.88
C LEU A 29 19.21 -6.34 -0.11
N LEU A 30 19.04 -6.49 1.21
CA LEU A 30 19.96 -7.29 2.04
C LEU A 30 19.98 -8.77 1.62
N VAL A 31 18.88 -9.31 1.11
CA VAL A 31 18.78 -10.71 0.68
C VAL A 31 18.94 -10.90 -0.84
N ALA A 32 19.27 -9.83 -1.57
CA ALA A 32 19.60 -9.85 -3.00
C ALA A 32 18.59 -10.64 -3.89
N GLY A 33 17.30 -10.62 -3.52
CA GLY A 33 16.23 -11.27 -4.27
C GLY A 33 16.25 -12.79 -4.25
N GLN A 34 17.00 -13.42 -3.34
CA GLN A 34 17.12 -14.89 -3.25
C GLN A 34 15.94 -15.57 -2.56
N ILE A 35 15.13 -14.83 -1.81
CA ILE A 35 13.98 -15.39 -1.09
C ILE A 35 12.73 -15.35 -1.99
N PRO A 36 12.09 -16.51 -2.25
CA PRO A 36 10.80 -16.53 -2.94
C PRO A 36 9.76 -15.79 -2.10
N PRO A 37 8.89 -14.98 -2.71
CA PRO A 37 8.13 -13.97 -1.99
C PRO A 37 6.89 -14.52 -1.28
N LEU A 38 6.33 -15.63 -1.75
CA LEU A 38 5.05 -16.17 -1.26
C LEU A 38 5.15 -16.89 0.10
N PRO A 39 6.07 -17.86 0.32
CA PRO A 39 6.18 -18.54 1.61
C PRO A 39 6.33 -17.59 2.81
N PRO A 40 7.22 -16.58 2.78
CA PRO A 40 7.37 -15.69 3.92
C PRO A 40 6.19 -14.70 4.05
N ALA A 41 5.54 -14.30 2.95
CA ALA A 41 4.31 -13.52 3.04
C ALA A 41 3.17 -14.28 3.74
N LEU A 42 3.00 -15.57 3.42
CA LEU A 42 2.04 -16.44 4.09
C LEU A 42 2.37 -16.62 5.58
N ALA A 43 3.64 -16.87 5.91
CA ALA A 43 4.08 -16.98 7.30
C ALA A 43 3.83 -15.68 8.07
N GLY A 44 4.18 -14.53 7.48
CA GLY A 44 3.94 -13.21 8.07
C GLY A 44 2.45 -12.94 8.32
N ALA A 45 1.61 -13.23 7.34
CA ALA A 45 0.16 -13.10 7.47
C ALA A 45 -0.42 -14.00 8.55
N PHE A 46 0.02 -15.27 8.61
CA PHE A 46 -0.43 -16.24 9.60
C PHE A 46 -0.07 -15.82 11.02
N VAL A 47 1.22 -15.52 11.27
CA VAL A 47 1.69 -15.10 12.60
C VAL A 47 1.01 -13.80 13.03
N THR A 48 0.86 -12.84 12.11
CA THR A 48 0.14 -11.59 12.41
C THR A 48 -1.31 -11.84 12.72
N GLY A 49 -1.99 -12.73 11.99
CA GLY A 49 -3.36 -13.15 12.29
C GLY A 49 -3.48 -13.72 13.70
N ILE A 50 -2.53 -14.56 14.13
CA ILE A 50 -2.49 -15.08 15.51
C ILE A 50 -2.31 -13.95 16.52
N LEU A 51 -1.35 -13.04 16.32
CA LEU A 51 -1.13 -11.91 17.23
C LEU A 51 -2.37 -11.01 17.36
N LEU A 52 -3.07 -10.78 16.25
CA LEU A 52 -4.32 -10.03 16.24
C LEU A 52 -5.42 -10.76 17.02
N LEU A 53 -5.57 -12.08 16.81
CA LEU A 53 -6.55 -12.88 17.55
C LEU A 53 -6.27 -12.90 19.06
N LEU A 54 -5.00 -13.02 19.46
CA LEU A 54 -4.60 -12.99 20.87
C LEU A 54 -4.85 -11.61 21.50
N GLY A 55 -4.51 -10.54 20.78
CA GLY A 55 -4.79 -9.17 21.24
C GLY A 55 -6.29 -8.90 21.40
N VAL A 56 -7.12 -9.39 20.46
CA VAL A 56 -8.59 -9.29 20.56
C VAL A 56 -9.13 -10.13 21.72
N ALA A 57 -8.52 -11.29 22.01
CA ALA A 57 -8.90 -12.14 23.14
C ALA A 57 -8.51 -11.56 24.51
N GLY A 58 -7.86 -10.38 24.55
CA GLY A 58 -7.43 -9.72 25.79
C GLY A 58 -6.18 -10.32 26.42
N ALA A 59 -5.49 -11.21 25.71
CA ALA A 59 -4.21 -11.78 26.11
C ALA A 59 -3.08 -10.84 25.64
N ASP A 60 -2.82 -9.79 26.42
CA ASP A 60 -1.76 -8.78 26.24
C ASP A 60 -1.83 -7.96 24.91
N ASP A 61 -1.04 -6.89 24.82
CA ASP A 61 -1.02 -5.97 23.65
C ASP A 61 -0.10 -6.49 22.51
N PHE A 62 0.00 -7.82 22.34
CA PHE A 62 0.91 -8.44 21.37
C PHE A 62 0.62 -8.06 19.91
N ALA A 63 -0.60 -7.60 19.61
CA ALA A 63 -1.00 -7.09 18.30
C ALA A 63 -0.03 -6.02 17.78
N VAL A 64 0.60 -5.24 18.67
CA VAL A 64 1.54 -4.17 18.31
C VAL A 64 2.79 -4.65 17.57
N PHE A 65 3.14 -5.93 17.70
CA PHE A 65 4.29 -6.53 17.02
C PHE A 65 3.96 -7.03 15.60
N GLY A 66 2.68 -7.05 15.20
CA GLY A 66 2.24 -7.46 13.87
C GLY A 66 3.06 -6.85 12.73
N PRO A 67 3.26 -5.52 12.67
CA PRO A 67 4.03 -4.89 11.60
C PRO A 67 5.47 -5.36 11.53
N ALA A 68 6.13 -5.57 12.68
CA ALA A 68 7.49 -6.07 12.73
C ALA A 68 7.59 -7.50 12.17
N VAL A 69 6.62 -8.36 12.51
CA VAL A 69 6.57 -9.74 12.00
C VAL A 69 6.37 -9.78 10.48
N VAL A 70 5.37 -9.05 9.96
CA VAL A 70 5.14 -9.03 8.51
C VAL A 70 6.32 -8.39 7.80
N LEU A 71 6.91 -7.32 8.33
CA LEU A 71 8.10 -6.68 7.76
C LEU A 71 9.25 -7.67 7.67
N LEU A 72 9.57 -8.35 8.78
CA LEU A 72 10.69 -9.28 8.84
C LEU A 72 10.53 -10.46 7.89
N LEU A 73 9.31 -10.98 7.77
CA LEU A 73 9.04 -12.13 6.92
C LEU A 73 8.80 -11.69 5.46
N ALA A 74 7.76 -10.90 5.20
CA ALA A 74 7.32 -10.56 3.86
C ALA A 74 8.17 -9.47 3.17
N GLY A 75 8.85 -8.61 3.93
CA GLY A 75 9.70 -7.54 3.41
C GLY A 75 10.95 -8.07 2.71
N ALA A 76 11.53 -9.18 3.19
CA ALA A 76 12.68 -9.83 2.57
C ALA A 76 12.42 -10.32 1.14
N GLY A 77 11.16 -10.65 0.82
CA GLY A 77 10.75 -11.07 -0.52
C GLY A 77 10.52 -9.92 -1.51
N SER A 78 10.68 -8.65 -1.11
CA SER A 78 10.33 -7.49 -1.94
C SER A 78 11.24 -7.28 -3.16
N SER A 79 12.48 -7.77 -3.09
CA SER A 79 13.48 -7.66 -4.17
C SER A 79 13.45 -8.84 -5.14
N HIS A 80 12.61 -9.85 -4.89
CA HIS A 80 12.45 -10.97 -5.79
C HIS A 80 11.92 -10.50 -7.16
N ARG A 81 12.14 -11.27 -8.21
CA ARG A 81 11.69 -10.90 -9.57
C ARG A 81 10.18 -10.98 -9.76
N HIS A 82 9.50 -11.68 -8.85
CA HIS A 82 8.06 -11.94 -8.86
C HIS A 82 7.53 -12.53 -10.19
N ASP A 83 8.28 -13.48 -10.76
CA ASP A 83 7.98 -14.18 -12.01
C ASP A 83 7.34 -15.57 -11.80
N GLY A 84 7.08 -15.96 -10.55
CA GLY A 84 6.44 -17.23 -10.20
C GLY A 84 4.93 -17.26 -10.48
N ARG A 85 4.41 -18.45 -10.81
CA ARG A 85 2.98 -18.68 -11.12
C ARG A 85 2.02 -18.31 -9.99
N LEU A 86 2.48 -18.31 -8.74
CA LEU A 86 1.69 -17.99 -7.55
C LEU A 86 2.07 -16.64 -6.93
N ASP A 87 3.03 -15.91 -7.51
CA ASP A 87 3.50 -14.64 -6.93
C ASP A 87 2.41 -13.55 -6.97
N TRP A 88 1.38 -13.73 -7.81
CA TRP A 88 0.19 -12.89 -7.83
C TRP A 88 -0.64 -12.95 -6.53
N LEU A 89 -0.49 -14.00 -5.70
CA LEU A 89 -1.14 -14.08 -4.39
C LEU A 89 -0.48 -13.14 -3.37
N VAL A 90 0.73 -12.67 -3.61
CA VAL A 90 1.47 -11.91 -2.61
C VAL A 90 0.82 -10.54 -2.32
N PRO A 91 0.46 -9.72 -3.33
CA PRO A 91 -0.28 -8.48 -3.09
C PRO A 91 -1.57 -8.66 -2.27
N PRO A 92 -2.52 -9.56 -2.60
CA PRO A 92 -3.75 -9.69 -1.81
C PRO A 92 -3.50 -10.20 -0.39
N ILE A 93 -2.52 -11.08 -0.17
CA ILE A 93 -2.13 -11.50 1.19
C ILE A 93 -1.68 -10.28 2.00
N LEU A 94 -0.77 -9.47 1.45
CA LEU A 94 -0.28 -8.25 2.11
C LEU A 94 -1.41 -7.26 2.38
N ARG A 95 -2.36 -7.08 1.44
CA ARG A 95 -3.52 -6.20 1.64
C ARG A 95 -4.42 -6.68 2.76
N ILE A 96 -4.74 -7.99 2.80
CA ILE A 96 -5.55 -8.57 3.88
C ILE A 96 -4.87 -8.38 5.23
N THR A 97 -3.56 -8.61 5.30
CA THR A 97 -2.79 -8.42 6.53
C THR A 97 -2.75 -6.97 6.98
N GLU A 98 -2.48 -6.04 6.06
CA GLU A 98 -2.47 -4.60 6.36
C GLU A 98 -3.84 -4.13 6.83
N TYR A 99 -4.90 -4.41 6.07
CA TYR A 99 -6.26 -3.95 6.41
C TYR A 99 -6.78 -4.60 7.68
N GLY A 100 -6.51 -5.90 7.85
CA GLY A 100 -6.86 -6.64 9.06
C GLY A 100 -6.19 -6.03 10.30
N PHE A 101 -4.90 -5.68 10.20
CA PHE A 101 -4.18 -5.02 11.29
C PHE A 101 -4.77 -3.63 11.61
N ILE A 102 -4.98 -2.78 10.60
CA ILE A 102 -5.54 -1.43 10.79
C ILE A 102 -6.94 -1.50 11.40
N ALA A 103 -7.80 -2.39 10.89
CA ALA A 103 -9.14 -2.58 11.43
C ALA A 103 -9.09 -3.09 12.88
N ALA A 104 -8.27 -4.10 13.17
CA ALA A 104 -8.13 -4.67 14.51
C ALA A 104 -7.67 -3.62 15.53
N VAL A 105 -6.62 -2.84 15.21
CA VAL A 105 -6.13 -1.77 16.10
C VAL A 105 -7.19 -0.67 16.28
N GLY A 106 -7.87 -0.28 15.20
CA GLY A 106 -8.93 0.72 15.25
C GLY A 106 -10.07 0.33 16.18
N PHE A 107 -10.57 -0.90 16.05
CA PHE A 107 -11.63 -1.43 16.92
C PHE A 107 -11.15 -1.64 18.36
N ALA A 108 -9.97 -2.23 18.55
CA ALA A 108 -9.40 -2.47 19.88
C ALA A 108 -9.19 -1.18 20.69
N ARG A 109 -8.92 -0.06 20.03
CA ARG A 109 -8.73 1.25 20.66
C ARG A 109 -9.94 2.18 20.53
N SER A 110 -11.11 1.62 20.19
CA SER A 110 -12.39 2.34 20.09
C SER A 110 -12.33 3.60 19.21
N VAL A 111 -11.54 3.56 18.14
CA VAL A 111 -11.53 4.62 17.12
C VAL A 111 -12.91 4.68 16.48
N TRP A 112 -13.40 5.90 16.22
CA TRP A 112 -14.70 6.08 15.56
C TRP A 112 -14.73 5.32 14.22
N PRO A 113 -15.76 4.50 13.95
CA PRO A 113 -15.80 3.65 12.76
C PRO A 113 -15.58 4.41 11.45
N VAL A 114 -16.06 5.66 11.36
CA VAL A 114 -15.85 6.54 10.20
C VAL A 114 -14.36 6.77 9.91
N LEU A 115 -13.51 6.91 10.94
CA LEU A 115 -12.07 7.11 10.76
C LEU A 115 -11.36 5.82 10.31
N ILE A 116 -11.81 4.67 10.81
CA ILE A 116 -11.30 3.36 10.36
C ILE A 116 -11.62 3.20 8.87
N ILE A 117 -12.87 3.43 8.48
CA ILE A 117 -13.31 3.34 7.08
C ILE A 117 -12.63 4.41 6.21
N ALA A 118 -12.42 5.62 6.71
CA ALA A 118 -11.71 6.67 5.96
C ALA A 118 -10.26 6.27 5.66
N LEU A 119 -9.54 5.71 6.64
CA LEU A 119 -8.17 5.26 6.45
C LEU A 119 -8.10 4.04 5.52
N LEU A 120 -8.95 3.03 5.75
CA LEU A 120 -9.08 1.87 4.85
C LEU A 120 -9.45 2.30 3.43
N GLY A 121 -10.33 3.29 3.30
CA GLY A 121 -10.76 3.88 2.03
C GLY A 121 -9.62 4.57 1.29
N ALA A 122 -8.77 5.33 1.97
CA ALA A 122 -7.60 5.97 1.36
C ALA A 122 -6.62 4.92 0.78
N MET A 123 -6.35 3.86 1.55
CA MET A 123 -5.49 2.76 1.10
C MET A 123 -6.14 1.98 -0.05
N ALA A 124 -7.43 1.67 0.05
CA ALA A 124 -8.16 0.99 -1.01
C ALA A 124 -8.20 1.80 -2.31
N PHE A 125 -8.40 3.12 -2.20
CA PHE A 125 -8.34 4.04 -3.32
C PHE A 125 -6.96 4.01 -4.00
N HIS A 126 -5.86 4.11 -3.23
CA HIS A 126 -4.49 4.02 -3.77
C HIS A 126 -4.24 2.71 -4.52
N HIS A 127 -4.62 1.57 -3.94
CA HIS A 127 -4.43 0.27 -4.59
C HIS A 127 -5.30 0.14 -5.84
N TYR A 128 -6.53 0.63 -5.80
CA TYR A 128 -7.43 0.63 -6.95
C TYR A 128 -6.90 1.52 -8.08
N ASP A 129 -6.51 2.75 -7.77
CA ASP A 129 -5.93 3.70 -8.72
C ASP A 129 -4.68 3.12 -9.38
N THR A 130 -3.78 2.50 -8.59
CA THR A 130 -2.59 1.81 -9.11
C THR A 130 -2.94 0.70 -10.11
N VAL A 131 -3.96 -0.13 -9.82
CA VAL A 131 -4.41 -1.19 -10.73
C VAL A 131 -4.93 -0.61 -12.04
N TYR A 132 -5.76 0.44 -11.99
CA TYR A 132 -6.33 1.04 -13.19
C TYR A 132 -5.30 1.76 -14.04
N ARG A 133 -4.38 2.49 -13.40
CA ARG A 133 -3.28 3.17 -14.06
C ARG A 133 -2.39 2.21 -14.83
N ILE A 134 -1.97 1.11 -14.20
CA ILE A 134 -1.14 0.10 -14.85
C ILE A 134 -1.88 -0.55 -16.03
N ARG A 135 -3.19 -0.79 -15.93
CA ARG A 135 -4.02 -1.29 -17.04
C ARG A 135 -4.12 -0.29 -18.20
N GLN A 136 -4.03 1.00 -17.91
CA GLN A 136 -4.05 2.09 -18.88
C GLN A 136 -2.65 2.52 -19.34
N HIS A 137 -1.59 1.81 -18.93
CA HIS A 137 -0.19 2.16 -19.19
C HIS A 137 0.19 3.57 -18.68
N VAL A 138 -0.50 4.05 -17.65
CA VAL A 138 -0.14 5.24 -16.88
C VAL A 138 0.62 4.76 -15.65
N TYR A 139 1.84 5.24 -15.42
CA TYR A 139 2.64 4.81 -14.29
C TYR A 139 2.72 5.93 -13.25
N PRO A 140 2.41 5.66 -11.97
CA PRO A 140 2.49 6.67 -10.93
C PRO A 140 3.93 7.14 -10.76
N PRO A 141 4.14 8.39 -10.34
CA PRO A 141 5.48 8.91 -10.19
C PRO A 141 6.22 8.18 -9.04
N PRO A 142 7.54 7.92 -9.16
CA PRO A 142 8.29 7.12 -8.18
C PRO A 142 8.24 7.66 -6.74
N TRP A 143 8.10 8.98 -6.58
CA TRP A 143 8.03 9.61 -5.26
C TRP A 143 6.73 9.26 -4.53
N LEU A 144 5.63 8.94 -5.25
CA LEU A 144 4.33 8.66 -4.64
C LEU A 144 4.38 7.40 -3.78
N ALA A 145 5.10 6.37 -4.23
CA ALA A 145 5.29 5.15 -3.47
C ALA A 145 6.09 5.38 -2.17
N ALA A 146 7.06 6.30 -2.19
CA ALA A 146 7.84 6.65 -1.00
C ALA A 146 7.03 7.52 -0.03
N ALA A 147 6.31 8.52 -0.55
CA ALA A 147 5.45 9.39 0.24
C ALA A 147 4.25 8.63 0.84
N GLY A 148 3.72 7.64 0.13
CA GLY A 148 2.63 6.78 0.62
C GLY A 148 3.01 5.86 1.78
N LEU A 149 4.27 5.90 2.23
CA LEU A 149 4.88 5.10 3.31
C LEU A 149 4.95 3.60 3.06
N GLY A 150 4.32 3.10 1.99
CA GLY A 150 4.10 1.68 1.75
C GLY A 150 3.31 1.02 2.87
N TRP A 151 3.08 -0.29 2.74
CA TRP A 151 2.33 -1.03 3.75
C TRP A 151 3.08 -1.14 5.09
N ASP A 152 4.40 -1.31 5.08
CA ASP A 152 5.21 -1.42 6.31
C ASP A 152 5.24 -0.10 7.09
N GLY A 153 5.41 1.03 6.42
CA GLY A 153 5.45 2.33 7.09
C GLY A 153 4.11 2.70 7.72
N ARG A 154 2.99 2.47 7.02
CA ARG A 154 1.64 2.73 7.57
C ARG A 154 1.35 1.86 8.78
N MET A 155 1.65 0.57 8.69
CA MET A 155 1.47 -0.36 9.80
C MET A 155 2.35 0.01 11.01
N LEU A 156 3.61 0.42 10.79
CA LEU A 156 4.50 0.86 11.86
C LEU A 156 4.04 2.16 12.53
N VAL A 157 3.58 3.15 11.75
CA VAL A 157 3.02 4.40 12.32
C VAL A 157 1.84 4.10 13.23
N VAL A 158 0.95 3.18 12.82
CA VAL A 158 -0.19 2.77 13.65
C VAL A 158 0.25 1.98 14.88
N ALA A 159 1.21 1.06 14.78
CA ALA A 159 1.75 0.36 15.95
C ALA A 159 2.41 1.31 16.95
N ILE A 160 3.23 2.27 16.49
CA ILE A 160 3.84 3.30 17.34
C ILE A 160 2.74 4.14 18.01
N GLY A 161 1.70 4.53 17.27
CA GLY A 161 0.51 5.16 17.84
C GLY A 161 -0.15 4.31 18.93
N GLY A 162 -0.21 2.98 18.73
CA GLY A 162 -0.67 1.99 19.72
C GLY A 162 0.13 2.04 21.01
N LEU A 163 1.47 1.97 20.91
CA LEU A 163 2.39 2.03 22.04
C LEU A 163 2.31 3.35 22.81
N LEU A 164 2.10 4.46 22.10
CA LEU A 164 2.01 5.80 22.69
C LEU A 164 0.60 6.16 23.19
N GLY A 165 -0.40 5.30 22.96
CA GLY A 165 -1.80 5.60 23.31
C GLY A 165 -2.45 6.69 22.44
N LEU A 166 -1.91 6.93 21.24
CA LEU A 166 -2.31 8.01 20.32
C LEU A 166 -3.10 7.51 19.10
N VAL A 167 -3.62 6.28 19.13
CA VAL A 167 -4.25 5.63 17.97
C VAL A 167 -5.33 6.50 17.28
N PRO A 168 -6.30 7.11 17.98
CA PRO A 168 -7.29 7.95 17.31
C PRO A 168 -6.66 9.13 16.55
N ALA A 169 -5.68 9.81 17.15
CA ALA A 169 -4.97 10.91 16.51
C ALA A 169 -4.18 10.44 15.28
N VAL A 170 -3.49 9.29 15.39
CA VAL A 170 -2.78 8.68 14.26
C VAL A 170 -3.73 8.33 13.12
N PHE A 171 -4.91 7.78 13.41
CA PHE A 171 -5.89 7.46 12.37
C PHE A 171 -6.38 8.72 11.64
N VAL A 172 -6.69 9.80 12.37
CA VAL A 172 -7.08 11.08 11.77
C VAL A 172 -5.97 11.63 10.87
N LEU A 173 -4.76 11.73 11.41
CA LEU A 173 -3.62 12.33 10.70
C LEU A 173 -3.23 11.50 9.48
N LEU A 174 -3.17 10.18 9.62
CA LEU A 174 -2.79 9.28 8.53
C LEU A 174 -3.89 9.25 7.45
N ALA A 175 -5.17 9.20 7.83
CA ALA A 175 -6.26 9.27 6.84
C ALA A 175 -6.23 10.59 6.07
N ALA A 176 -6.11 11.73 6.76
CA ALA A 176 -6.03 13.05 6.13
C ALA A 176 -4.80 13.15 5.21
N TYR A 177 -3.65 12.67 5.67
CA TYR A 177 -2.41 12.64 4.89
C TYR A 177 -2.54 11.81 3.62
N LEU A 178 -3.02 10.56 3.72
CA LEU A 178 -3.12 9.66 2.57
C LEU A 178 -4.21 10.09 1.59
N TRP A 179 -5.37 10.56 2.06
CA TRP A 179 -6.38 11.15 1.17
C TRP A 179 -5.87 12.39 0.46
N GLY A 180 -5.18 13.28 1.18
CA GLY A 180 -4.56 14.46 0.60
C GLY A 180 -3.52 14.07 -0.46
N LEU A 181 -2.62 13.14 -0.14
CA LEU A 181 -1.55 12.69 -1.02
C LEU A 181 -2.07 11.99 -2.29
N PHE A 182 -2.82 10.90 -2.12
CA PHE A 182 -3.29 10.09 -3.23
C PHE A 182 -4.38 10.82 -4.02
N GLY A 183 -5.32 11.47 -3.33
CA GLY A 183 -6.38 12.23 -3.99
C GLY A 183 -5.83 13.40 -4.81
N TRP A 184 -4.84 14.13 -4.30
CA TRP A 184 -4.18 15.20 -5.04
C TRP A 184 -3.47 14.68 -6.29
N GLU A 185 -2.67 13.61 -6.18
CA GLU A 185 -1.94 13.06 -7.33
C GLU A 185 -2.90 12.48 -8.37
N SER A 186 -3.96 11.77 -7.95
CA SER A 186 -4.97 11.25 -8.89
C SER A 186 -5.76 12.35 -9.57
N LEU A 187 -6.15 13.40 -8.85
CA LEU A 187 -6.87 14.53 -9.44
C LEU A 187 -5.98 15.29 -10.42
N THR A 188 -4.72 15.57 -10.07
CA THR A 188 -3.79 16.28 -10.94
C THR A 188 -3.44 15.48 -12.19
N CYS A 189 -3.23 14.16 -12.06
CA CYS A 189 -3.03 13.27 -13.20
C CYS A 189 -4.26 13.24 -14.11
N TRP A 190 -5.46 13.15 -13.55
CA TRP A 190 -6.71 13.13 -14.31
C TRP A 190 -6.95 14.44 -15.06
N LEU A 191 -6.71 15.58 -14.42
CA LEU A 191 -6.85 16.91 -15.04
C LEU A 191 -5.82 17.16 -16.15
N ALA A 192 -4.66 16.50 -16.11
CA ALA A 192 -3.62 16.59 -17.13
C ALA A 192 -3.86 15.65 -18.33
N ALA A 193 -4.81 14.71 -18.23
CA ALA A 193 -5.09 13.76 -19.30
C ALA A 193 -5.64 14.49 -20.54
N PRO A 194 -5.13 14.20 -21.76
CA PRO A 194 -5.68 14.77 -22.98
C PRO A 194 -7.17 14.46 -23.11
N ARG A 195 -8.00 15.48 -23.39
CA ARG A 195 -9.41 15.25 -23.73
C ARG A 195 -9.48 14.54 -25.07
N ALA A 196 -9.80 13.26 -25.08
CA ALA A 196 -10.22 12.59 -26.30
C ALA A 196 -11.53 13.24 -26.78
N ALA A 197 -11.59 13.59 -28.08
CA ALA A 197 -12.71 14.23 -28.79
C ALA A 197 -12.74 15.78 -28.80
N GLY A 198 -11.97 16.34 -29.74
CA GLY A 198 -12.20 17.67 -30.33
C GLY A 198 -11.64 17.71 -31.76
N GLU A 199 -10.40 17.26 -31.94
CA GLU A 199 -9.71 17.34 -33.24
C GLU A 199 -10.21 16.39 -34.34
N VAL A 200 -10.80 15.24 -33.99
CA VAL A 200 -11.27 14.27 -35.02
C VAL A 200 -12.63 14.67 -35.62
N ILE A 201 -13.47 15.41 -34.88
CA ILE A 201 -14.78 15.86 -35.39
C ILE A 201 -14.63 17.15 -36.21
N ASP A 202 -13.74 18.07 -35.82
CA ASP A 202 -13.46 19.28 -36.59
C ASP A 202 -12.70 18.98 -37.89
N ALA A 203 -11.79 17.98 -37.90
CA ALA A 203 -11.11 17.55 -39.12
C ALA A 203 -12.05 16.82 -40.10
N ALA A 204 -13.02 16.05 -39.60
CA ALA A 204 -13.99 15.34 -40.45
C ALA A 204 -15.15 16.24 -40.94
N ALA A 205 -15.30 17.44 -40.37
CA ALA A 205 -16.30 18.43 -40.79
C ALA A 205 -15.75 19.46 -41.81
N GLN A 206 -14.46 19.37 -42.15
CA GLN A 206 -13.78 20.25 -43.12
C GLN A 206 -13.47 19.58 -44.47
N ASP A 207 -13.80 18.29 -44.63
CA ASP A 207 -13.77 17.54 -45.89
C ASP A 207 -15.20 17.31 -46.42
#